data_AF-A0A4P9UKT4-F1
#
_entry.id   AF-A0A4P9UKT4-F1
#
_cell.length_a   1.000
_cell.length_b   1.000
_cell.length_c   1.000
_cell.angle_alpha   90.00
_cell.angle_beta   90.00
_cell.angle_gamma   90.00
#
_symmetry.space_group_name_H-M   'P 1'
#
loop_
_entity.id
_entity.type
_entity.pdbx_description
1 polymer ?
#
loop_
_entity_poly.entity_id
_entity_poly.type
_entity_poly.pdbx_seq_one_letter_code
_entity_poly.pdbx_strand_id
1 'polypeptide(L)'
;MHKNFLTLLCGAMTLIVPLELQAANDLPPSTKIELGESEEVCSDFTSPKWRDAQVIDGVAIQESRLCNPDNPADIAAFVKGTNNISMSTLMDTQLAADAIIKTNDVDGDGDPDHIIIKLEIVELNGHSPDSTELTTQFDIAPGVQPTFWVFAPKTRDMSTLSLYEPQANPLLRVPSPTIRVEEGDTVWLVVENTHHMPHSLHLHGVDHPYMDHSGSGNDGVGQTSAMDIMPGESKTYVIKPRQAGTFYYHCHVQPHTHIPMGLQGLFIVEENRPNNWVQTFNVGNGQVRHPSVAVQEKYAREYDMHYQSADKELHELARSANDPRLLAQKLNMEYDVTEATDDYFMLNGRSFPYTIRESLVEMQPNEKVKLRVLNGHTEALGLHVHGHRPRVTHYDGIDNGPGSYIMRDVHTMVPAQRLDLELDGTDDGLHSFGEGVWMMHDHVEKSFTTNGIGEGGDISLVVYKDFLDEKGIPKMQGWTLAPYFTKEFWQGKYPLWQDYDKWRSLGLPDARGYKAPLPSPPQMMLEGPSDTRSSASTTNSEKSFIGDLLSGLVLGILAYMAIVRREDIFALYHKLAKKPA
;
A
#
# COMPACT_ATOMS: atom_id res chain seq x y z
N MET A 1 32.51 82.82 -11.06
CA MET A 1 31.58 81.98 -11.84
C MET A 1 32.37 80.94 -12.63
N HIS A 2 32.72 79.78 -12.06
CA HIS A 2 33.25 78.58 -12.79
C HIS A 2 33.59 77.42 -11.82
N LYS A 3 32.73 77.07 -10.85
CA LYS A 3 32.96 75.89 -9.99
C LYS A 3 31.73 75.06 -9.58
N ASN A 4 30.52 75.41 -10.04
CA ASN A 4 29.29 74.71 -9.63
C ASN A 4 28.54 74.02 -10.79
N PHE A 5 29.17 73.80 -11.94
CA PHE A 5 28.52 73.15 -13.09
C PHE A 5 28.91 71.68 -13.28
N LEU A 6 30.02 71.23 -12.67
CA LEU A 6 30.52 69.86 -12.85
C LEU A 6 29.97 68.87 -11.81
N THR A 7 29.55 69.35 -10.64
CA THR A 7 28.97 68.51 -9.57
C THR A 7 27.50 68.16 -9.78
N LEU A 8 26.76 68.93 -10.60
CA LEU A 8 25.38 68.61 -10.95
C LEU A 8 25.26 67.62 -12.12
N LEU A 9 26.27 67.50 -12.98
CA LEU A 9 26.26 66.54 -14.09
C LEU A 9 26.64 65.11 -13.68
N CYS A 10 27.48 64.94 -12.65
CA CYS A 10 27.81 63.61 -12.13
C CYS A 10 26.71 63.01 -11.24
N GLY A 11 25.85 63.83 -10.62
CA GLY A 11 24.71 63.35 -9.83
C GLY A 11 23.50 62.91 -10.68
N ALA A 12 23.43 63.34 -11.93
CA ALA A 12 22.35 62.96 -12.86
C ALA A 12 22.69 61.71 -13.69
N MET A 13 23.96 61.33 -13.82
CA MET A 13 24.37 60.09 -14.50
C MET A 13 24.30 58.84 -13.62
N THR A 14 24.20 58.97 -12.29
CA THR A 14 23.99 57.81 -11.40
C THR A 14 22.52 57.40 -11.25
N LEU A 15 21.58 58.20 -11.77
CA LEU A 15 20.15 57.89 -11.81
C LEU A 15 19.70 57.33 -13.18
N ILE A 16 20.65 57.13 -14.11
CA ILE A 16 20.43 56.53 -15.43
C ILE A 16 21.44 55.38 -15.61
N VAL A 17 21.67 54.60 -14.55
CA VAL A 17 22.03 53.20 -14.75
C VAL A 17 20.75 52.56 -15.31
N PRO A 18 20.79 52.05 -16.55
CA PRO A 18 19.59 51.65 -17.25
C PRO A 18 18.89 50.54 -16.47
N LEU A 19 17.58 50.46 -16.69
CA LEU A 19 16.65 49.39 -16.35
C LEU A 19 17.15 47.95 -16.63
N GLU A 20 18.38 47.75 -17.13
CA GLU A 20 19.00 46.45 -17.38
C GLU A 20 19.41 45.69 -16.10
N LEU A 21 19.51 46.35 -14.93
CA LEU A 21 19.75 45.63 -13.67
C LEU A 21 18.48 45.07 -13.00
N GLN A 22 17.29 45.36 -13.53
CA GLN A 22 16.05 44.74 -13.05
C GLN A 22 15.74 43.40 -13.71
N ALA A 23 16.53 42.97 -14.71
CA ALA A 23 16.32 41.71 -15.41
C ALA A 23 17.00 40.48 -14.75
N ALA A 24 17.51 40.59 -13.52
CA ALA A 24 18.31 39.53 -12.88
C ALA A 24 17.71 38.95 -11.59
N ASN A 25 16.44 39.24 -11.27
CA ASN A 25 15.75 38.66 -10.10
C ASN A 25 14.40 38.00 -10.42
N ASP A 26 13.95 38.04 -11.68
CA ASP A 26 12.74 37.33 -12.05
C ASP A 26 13.05 35.84 -12.14
N LEU A 27 12.29 35.03 -11.39
CA LEU A 27 12.36 33.58 -11.47
C LEU A 27 12.03 33.15 -12.91
N PRO A 28 12.66 32.07 -13.42
CA PRO A 28 12.33 31.56 -14.74
C PRO A 28 10.83 31.22 -14.79
N PRO A 29 10.14 31.52 -15.91
CA PRO A 29 8.74 31.17 -16.04
C PRO A 29 8.58 29.66 -16.02
N SER A 30 7.45 29.17 -15.52
CA SER A 30 7.18 27.73 -15.51
C SER A 30 6.85 27.21 -16.91
N THR A 31 7.41 26.06 -17.27
CA THR A 31 7.09 25.29 -18.46
C THR A 31 5.85 24.43 -18.20
N LYS A 32 4.89 24.45 -19.13
CA LYS A 32 3.76 23.53 -19.09
C LYS A 32 4.21 22.15 -19.56
N ILE A 33 3.97 21.13 -18.74
CA ILE A 33 4.10 19.75 -19.16
C ILE A 33 2.69 19.26 -19.51
N GLU A 34 2.47 18.90 -20.77
CA GLU A 34 1.20 18.31 -21.17
C GLU A 34 1.03 16.95 -20.49
N LEU A 35 -0.20 16.67 -20.05
CA LEU A 35 -0.53 15.35 -19.53
C LEU A 35 -0.44 14.34 -20.68
N GLY A 36 0.21 13.20 -20.42
CA GLY A 36 0.28 12.09 -21.35
C GLY A 36 -1.08 11.45 -21.59
N GLU A 37 -1.09 10.30 -22.27
CA GLU A 37 -2.30 9.51 -22.44
C GLU A 37 -2.75 8.97 -21.08
N SER A 38 -3.92 9.43 -20.61
CA SER A 38 -4.56 8.90 -19.42
C SER A 38 -5.33 7.64 -19.79
N GLU A 39 -5.07 6.56 -19.05
CA GLU A 39 -5.94 5.40 -19.09
C GLU A 39 -7.35 5.76 -18.61
N GLU A 40 -8.35 5.00 -19.08
CA GLU A 40 -9.67 5.08 -18.49
C GLU A 40 -9.64 4.53 -17.07
N VAL A 41 -10.32 5.21 -16.15
CA VAL A 41 -10.48 4.72 -14.76
C VAL A 41 -11.16 3.35 -14.80
N CYS A 42 -12.21 3.22 -15.61
CA CYS A 42 -12.95 1.99 -15.83
C CYS A 42 -12.93 1.58 -17.28
N SER A 43 -12.23 0.50 -17.56
CA SER A 43 -12.20 -0.10 -18.89
C SER A 43 -13.49 -0.85 -19.19
N ASP A 44 -13.95 -0.76 -20.42
CA ASP A 44 -15.11 -1.51 -20.94
C ASP A 44 -14.82 -3.00 -21.20
N PHE A 45 -13.59 -3.49 -20.91
CA PHE A 45 -13.25 -4.92 -21.09
C PHE A 45 -14.06 -5.84 -20.17
N THR A 46 -14.42 -5.38 -18.97
CA THR A 46 -15.23 -6.16 -18.03
C THR A 46 -16.70 -5.87 -18.27
N SER A 47 -17.49 -6.92 -18.52
CA SER A 47 -18.91 -6.79 -18.81
C SER A 47 -19.63 -6.05 -17.66
N PRO A 48 -20.35 -4.94 -17.92
CA PRO A 48 -21.10 -4.24 -16.88
C PRO A 48 -22.12 -5.14 -16.16
N LYS A 49 -22.60 -6.20 -16.82
CA LYS A 49 -23.54 -7.18 -16.23
C LYS A 49 -22.92 -8.01 -15.11
N TRP A 50 -21.60 -8.08 -15.01
CA TRP A 50 -20.94 -8.79 -13.91
C TRP A 50 -21.15 -8.08 -12.56
N ARG A 51 -21.47 -6.78 -12.59
CA ARG A 51 -21.75 -5.96 -11.41
C ARG A 51 -23.10 -6.27 -10.77
N ASP A 52 -24.06 -6.73 -11.57
CA ASP A 52 -25.42 -7.02 -11.10
C ASP A 52 -25.44 -8.23 -10.15
N ALA A 53 -26.38 -8.19 -9.21
CA ALA A 53 -26.74 -9.38 -8.44
C ALA A 53 -27.36 -10.42 -9.38
N GLN A 54 -26.92 -11.68 -9.27
CA GLN A 54 -27.34 -12.73 -10.19
C GLN A 54 -27.26 -14.11 -9.56
N VAL A 55 -27.88 -15.10 -10.22
CA VAL A 55 -27.86 -16.50 -9.80
C VAL A 55 -27.30 -17.35 -10.94
N ILE A 56 -26.21 -18.08 -10.67
CA ILE A 56 -25.56 -18.98 -11.63
C ILE A 56 -25.45 -20.36 -10.98
N ASP A 57 -25.95 -21.40 -11.65
CA ASP A 57 -25.98 -22.78 -11.13
C ASP A 57 -26.54 -22.89 -9.69
N GLY A 58 -27.51 -22.03 -9.35
CA GLY A 58 -28.14 -21.98 -8.02
C GLY A 58 -27.37 -21.19 -6.96
N VAL A 59 -26.20 -20.63 -7.30
CA VAL A 59 -25.41 -19.77 -6.40
C VAL A 59 -25.90 -18.33 -6.52
N ALA A 60 -26.35 -17.77 -5.41
CA ALA A 60 -26.72 -16.35 -5.32
C ALA A 60 -25.46 -15.48 -5.15
N ILE A 61 -25.21 -14.58 -6.09
CA ILE A 61 -24.03 -13.71 -6.11
C ILE A 61 -24.50 -12.27 -5.85
N GLN A 62 -23.95 -11.65 -4.81
CA GLN A 62 -24.24 -10.27 -4.44
C GLN A 62 -23.81 -9.28 -5.53
N GLU A 63 -24.47 -8.13 -5.63
CA GLU A 63 -24.01 -7.04 -6.51
C GLU A 63 -22.63 -6.54 -6.09
N SER A 64 -21.84 -6.10 -7.07
CA SER A 64 -20.60 -5.37 -6.84
C SER A 64 -20.63 -4.08 -7.64
N ARG A 65 -20.60 -2.93 -6.97
CA ARG A 65 -20.53 -1.64 -7.64
C ARG A 65 -19.14 -1.29 -8.08
N LEU A 66 -18.15 -2.15 -7.85
CA LEU A 66 -16.80 -1.93 -8.33
C LEU A 66 -16.77 -1.86 -9.85
N CYS A 67 -15.79 -1.13 -10.32
CA CYS A 67 -15.54 -0.88 -11.72
C CYS A 67 -15.08 -2.15 -12.44
N ASN A 68 -14.22 -2.94 -11.79
CA ASN A 68 -13.74 -4.23 -12.28
C ASN A 68 -14.16 -5.35 -11.32
N PRO A 69 -15.42 -5.82 -11.34
CA PRO A 69 -15.88 -6.88 -10.44
C PRO A 69 -15.34 -8.26 -10.85
N ASP A 70 -15.37 -9.22 -9.93
CA ASP A 70 -15.03 -10.60 -10.22
C ASP A 70 -16.02 -11.24 -11.20
N ASN A 71 -15.51 -12.19 -11.99
CA ASN A 71 -16.29 -13.01 -12.91
C ASN A 71 -17.33 -13.85 -12.13
N PRO A 72 -18.63 -13.68 -12.40
CA PRO A 72 -19.69 -14.45 -11.73
C PRO A 72 -19.58 -15.96 -11.95
N ALA A 73 -19.04 -16.43 -13.09
CA ALA A 73 -18.85 -17.85 -13.35
C ALA A 73 -17.75 -18.44 -12.44
N ASP A 74 -16.68 -17.69 -12.20
CA ASP A 74 -15.61 -18.08 -11.27
C ASP A 74 -16.19 -18.19 -9.84
N ILE A 75 -17.01 -17.23 -9.41
CA ILE A 75 -17.67 -17.28 -8.08
C ILE A 75 -18.56 -18.52 -7.94
N ALA A 76 -19.37 -18.84 -8.95
CA ALA A 76 -20.21 -20.04 -8.92
C ALA A 76 -19.36 -21.32 -8.80
N ALA A 77 -18.24 -21.39 -9.53
CA ALA A 77 -17.27 -22.49 -9.43
C ALA A 77 -16.58 -22.55 -8.05
N PHE A 78 -16.22 -21.40 -7.46
CA PHE A 78 -15.62 -21.32 -6.13
C PHE A 78 -16.57 -21.77 -5.03
N VAL A 79 -17.88 -21.51 -5.19
CA VAL A 79 -18.90 -21.91 -4.23
C VAL A 79 -19.21 -23.40 -4.34
N LYS A 80 -19.56 -23.89 -5.54
CA LYS A 80 -20.04 -25.27 -5.74
C LYS A 80 -18.93 -26.29 -5.96
N GLY A 81 -17.72 -25.86 -6.32
CA GLY A 81 -16.67 -26.71 -6.89
C GLY A 81 -16.86 -26.91 -8.39
N THR A 82 -15.76 -27.10 -9.11
CA THR A 82 -15.73 -27.32 -10.56
C THR A 82 -16.46 -28.60 -10.98
N ASN A 83 -16.69 -29.53 -10.04
CA ASN A 83 -17.42 -30.77 -10.25
C ASN A 83 -18.95 -30.67 -10.07
N ASN A 84 -19.48 -29.58 -9.51
CA ASN A 84 -20.92 -29.44 -9.22
C ASN A 84 -21.57 -28.25 -9.97
N ILE A 85 -20.88 -27.70 -10.97
CA ILE A 85 -21.40 -26.67 -11.87
C ILE A 85 -21.69 -27.24 -13.26
N SER A 86 -22.45 -26.50 -14.07
CA SER A 86 -22.68 -26.86 -15.46
C SER A 86 -21.39 -26.73 -16.29
N MET A 87 -21.28 -27.51 -17.36
CA MET A 87 -20.14 -27.41 -18.27
C MET A 87 -20.08 -26.02 -18.95
N SER A 88 -21.22 -25.36 -19.18
CA SER A 88 -21.25 -23.98 -19.67
C SER A 88 -20.59 -23.02 -18.68
N THR A 89 -20.95 -23.08 -17.40
CA THR A 89 -20.35 -22.24 -16.37
C THR A 89 -18.85 -22.48 -16.28
N LEU A 90 -18.40 -23.75 -16.29
CA LEU A 90 -16.97 -24.08 -16.26
C LEU A 90 -16.22 -23.50 -17.47
N MET A 91 -16.82 -23.52 -18.66
CA MET A 91 -16.23 -22.95 -19.88
C MET A 91 -16.15 -21.42 -19.87
N ASP A 92 -16.96 -20.76 -19.03
CA ASP A 92 -16.89 -19.31 -18.78
C ASP A 92 -15.87 -18.93 -17.68
N THR A 93 -15.19 -19.92 -17.08
CA THR A 93 -14.05 -19.75 -16.16
C THR A 93 -12.72 -20.05 -16.85
N GLN A 94 -11.59 -19.75 -16.19
CA GLN A 94 -10.26 -20.23 -16.59
C GLN A 94 -9.72 -21.37 -15.69
N LEU A 95 -10.60 -22.02 -14.93
CA LEU A 95 -10.23 -23.09 -14.01
C LEU A 95 -10.04 -24.43 -14.72
N ALA A 96 -9.10 -25.24 -14.25
CA ALA A 96 -9.08 -26.65 -14.60
C ALA A 96 -10.33 -27.36 -14.04
N ALA A 97 -10.78 -28.41 -14.71
CA ALA A 97 -11.96 -29.17 -14.31
C ALA A 97 -11.84 -29.80 -12.91
N ASP A 98 -10.61 -29.96 -12.42
CA ASP A 98 -10.29 -30.50 -11.10
C ASP A 98 -9.66 -29.47 -10.15
N ALA A 99 -9.83 -28.16 -10.43
CA ALA A 99 -9.27 -27.10 -9.59
C ALA A 99 -9.89 -27.08 -8.18
N ILE A 100 -11.20 -27.34 -8.06
CA ILE A 100 -11.91 -27.41 -6.78
C ILE A 100 -12.92 -28.55 -6.83
N ILE A 101 -12.68 -29.60 -6.07
CA ILE A 101 -13.63 -30.72 -5.96
C ILE A 101 -14.30 -30.66 -4.60
N LYS A 102 -15.64 -30.55 -4.59
CA LYS A 102 -16.43 -30.59 -3.37
C LYS A 102 -17.34 -31.81 -3.38
N THR A 103 -17.26 -32.65 -2.35
CA THR A 103 -18.00 -33.91 -2.26
C THR A 103 -18.39 -34.21 -0.82
N ASN A 104 -19.35 -35.13 -0.64
CA ASN A 104 -19.75 -35.73 0.63
C ASN A 104 -20.20 -34.73 1.71
N ASP A 105 -21.47 -34.78 2.05
CA ASP A 105 -22.02 -34.19 3.27
C ASP A 105 -21.93 -35.26 4.39
N VAL A 106 -20.91 -35.15 5.22
CA VAL A 106 -20.49 -36.10 6.26
C VAL A 106 -21.22 -35.82 7.58
N ASP A 107 -21.47 -34.56 7.91
CA ASP A 107 -22.16 -34.17 9.15
C ASP A 107 -23.68 -33.99 9.00
N GLY A 108 -24.19 -33.93 7.76
CA GLY A 108 -25.60 -33.94 7.40
C GLY A 108 -26.26 -32.57 7.38
N ASP A 109 -25.50 -31.49 7.27
CA ASP A 109 -25.97 -30.11 7.40
C ASP A 109 -26.37 -29.44 6.07
N GLY A 110 -26.06 -30.09 4.94
CA GLY A 110 -26.50 -29.72 3.59
C GLY A 110 -25.40 -29.13 2.68
N ASP A 111 -24.15 -29.13 3.13
CA ASP A 111 -23.00 -28.74 2.31
C ASP A 111 -21.85 -29.77 2.38
N PRO A 112 -20.85 -29.70 1.48
CA PRO A 112 -19.85 -30.76 1.35
C PRO A 112 -18.66 -30.55 2.29
N ASP A 113 -18.30 -31.57 3.06
CA ASP A 113 -17.15 -31.55 3.97
C ASP A 113 -15.83 -32.01 3.35
N HIS A 114 -15.85 -32.68 2.19
CA HIS A 114 -14.64 -33.16 1.54
C HIS A 114 -14.26 -32.24 0.39
N ILE A 115 -13.23 -31.42 0.61
CA ILE A 115 -12.80 -30.37 -0.32
C ILE A 115 -11.38 -30.66 -0.82
N ILE A 116 -11.21 -30.80 -2.13
CA ILE A 116 -9.89 -30.82 -2.77
C ILE A 116 -9.68 -29.47 -3.46
N ILE A 117 -8.59 -28.79 -3.13
CA ILE A 117 -8.22 -27.49 -3.69
C ILE A 117 -6.87 -27.65 -4.37
N LYS A 118 -6.79 -27.27 -5.64
CA LYS A 118 -5.52 -27.29 -6.39
C LYS A 118 -4.99 -25.89 -6.62
N LEU A 119 -3.72 -25.72 -6.30
CA LEU A 119 -2.96 -24.50 -6.52
C LEU A 119 -1.75 -24.79 -7.41
N GLU A 120 -1.35 -23.81 -8.19
CA GLU A 120 -0.08 -23.78 -8.91
C GLU A 120 0.77 -22.62 -8.41
N ILE A 121 2.09 -22.80 -8.42
CA ILE A 121 3.03 -21.72 -8.15
C ILE A 121 3.54 -21.16 -9.47
N VAL A 122 3.31 -19.88 -9.71
CA VAL A 122 3.54 -19.21 -11.00
C VAL A 122 4.28 -17.88 -10.80
N GLU A 123 4.90 -17.41 -11.89
CA GLU A 123 5.56 -16.11 -11.94
C GLU A 123 4.74 -15.08 -12.72
N LEU A 124 4.60 -13.89 -12.14
CA LEU A 124 4.02 -12.70 -12.75
C LEU A 124 5.12 -11.74 -13.14
N ASN A 125 4.98 -11.07 -14.30
CA ASN A 125 5.96 -10.11 -14.81
C ASN A 125 7.36 -10.71 -14.95
N GLY A 126 7.42 -11.99 -15.33
CA GLY A 126 8.66 -12.72 -15.60
C GLY A 126 9.33 -12.31 -16.92
N HIS A 127 10.63 -12.54 -17.02
CA HIS A 127 11.39 -12.33 -18.26
C HIS A 127 11.52 -13.63 -19.06
N SER A 128 11.63 -13.53 -20.38
CA SER A 128 11.94 -14.65 -21.28
C SER A 128 13.13 -14.27 -22.16
N PRO A 129 14.11 -15.15 -22.39
CA PRO A 129 15.24 -14.82 -23.27
C PRO A 129 14.80 -14.68 -24.74
N ASP A 130 13.60 -15.14 -25.08
CA ASP A 130 13.05 -15.12 -26.43
C ASP A 130 12.30 -13.81 -26.76
N SER A 131 12.06 -12.95 -25.77
CA SER A 131 11.33 -11.69 -25.93
C SER A 131 11.89 -10.56 -25.06
N THR A 132 11.74 -9.32 -25.52
CA THR A 132 12.02 -8.13 -24.71
C THR A 132 10.85 -7.75 -23.81
N GLU A 133 9.66 -8.30 -24.08
CA GLU A 133 8.46 -8.08 -23.27
C GLU A 133 8.39 -9.06 -22.09
N LEU A 134 7.66 -8.66 -21.04
CA LEU A 134 7.36 -9.55 -19.92
C LEU A 134 6.39 -10.65 -20.36
N THR A 135 6.60 -11.87 -19.87
CA THR A 135 5.85 -13.07 -20.28
C THR A 135 4.37 -12.97 -19.88
N THR A 136 4.11 -12.56 -18.63
CA THR A 136 2.77 -12.31 -18.07
C THR A 136 2.76 -10.89 -17.52
N GLN A 137 1.87 -10.03 -17.99
CA GLN A 137 1.83 -8.62 -17.61
C GLN A 137 0.75 -8.36 -16.55
N PHE A 138 1.16 -7.85 -15.40
CA PHE A 138 0.32 -7.47 -14.28
C PHE A 138 0.77 -6.12 -13.72
N ASP A 139 0.01 -5.06 -13.97
CA ASP A 139 0.34 -3.71 -13.54
C ASP A 139 -0.20 -3.45 -12.13
N ILE A 140 0.66 -3.06 -11.18
CA ILE A 140 0.19 -2.64 -9.85
C ILE A 140 -0.34 -1.20 -9.88
N ALA A 141 0.18 -0.38 -10.79
CA ALA A 141 -0.21 0.99 -11.14
C ALA A 141 0.18 1.23 -12.62
N PRO A 142 -0.27 2.31 -13.30
CA PRO A 142 0.00 2.53 -14.72
C PRO A 142 1.48 2.40 -15.11
N GLY A 143 1.83 1.30 -15.81
CA GLY A 143 3.19 1.02 -16.26
C GLY A 143 4.17 0.59 -15.16
N VAL A 144 3.70 0.28 -13.95
CA VAL A 144 4.51 -0.25 -12.86
C VAL A 144 4.26 -1.74 -12.73
N GLN A 145 5.25 -2.55 -13.07
CA GLN A 145 5.13 -4.01 -13.21
C GLN A 145 6.30 -4.71 -12.49
N PRO A 146 6.30 -4.85 -11.15
CA PRO A 146 7.31 -5.65 -10.43
C PRO A 146 7.09 -7.15 -10.63
N THR A 147 8.14 -7.99 -10.55
CA THR A 147 7.99 -9.46 -10.66
C THR A 147 7.44 -10.00 -9.37
N PHE A 148 6.46 -10.90 -9.44
CA PHE A 148 5.94 -11.60 -8.26
C PHE A 148 5.92 -13.10 -8.49
N TRP A 149 6.03 -13.86 -7.41
CA TRP A 149 5.74 -15.28 -7.37
C TRP A 149 4.49 -15.47 -6.55
N VAL A 150 3.50 -16.17 -7.09
CA VAL A 150 2.18 -16.29 -6.46
C VAL A 150 1.70 -17.73 -6.49
N PHE A 151 0.91 -18.11 -5.49
CA PHE A 151 0.03 -19.25 -5.62
C PHE A 151 -1.20 -18.78 -6.43
N ALA A 152 -1.62 -19.58 -7.41
CA ALA A 152 -2.81 -19.32 -8.21
C ALA A 152 -3.71 -20.56 -8.19
N PRO A 153 -5.04 -20.42 -8.35
CA PRO A 153 -5.91 -21.57 -8.59
C PRO A 153 -5.41 -22.35 -9.81
N LYS A 154 -5.52 -23.69 -9.78
CA LYS A 154 -5.15 -24.53 -10.93
C LYS A 154 -5.92 -24.08 -12.17
N THR A 155 -5.20 -23.55 -13.15
CA THR A 155 -5.82 -22.99 -14.36
C THR A 155 -5.86 -24.01 -15.50
N ARG A 156 -6.72 -23.76 -16.47
CA ARG A 156 -6.63 -24.34 -17.81
C ARG A 156 -6.07 -23.31 -18.78
N ASP A 157 -5.56 -23.79 -19.91
CA ASP A 157 -5.07 -22.97 -21.02
C ASP A 157 -3.82 -22.14 -20.69
N MET A 158 -3.80 -20.86 -21.11
CA MET A 158 -2.62 -20.01 -21.13
C MET A 158 -2.51 -19.22 -19.81
N SER A 159 -1.27 -18.92 -19.41
CA SER A 159 -0.98 -17.99 -18.30
C SER A 159 -1.29 -16.53 -18.65
N THR A 160 -1.56 -16.24 -19.92
CA THR A 160 -1.98 -14.94 -20.45
C THR A 160 -3.44 -14.96 -20.91
N LEU A 161 -4.06 -13.79 -21.07
CA LEU A 161 -5.44 -13.67 -21.57
C LEU A 161 -5.62 -14.34 -22.94
N SER A 162 -4.65 -14.16 -23.84
CA SER A 162 -4.62 -14.82 -25.13
C SER A 162 -3.20 -14.94 -25.66
N LEU A 163 -3.03 -15.59 -26.82
CA LEU A 163 -1.74 -15.67 -27.50
C LEU A 163 -1.20 -14.30 -27.94
N TYR A 164 -2.08 -13.31 -28.07
CA TYR A 164 -1.75 -11.98 -28.60
C TYR A 164 -1.74 -10.88 -27.52
N GLU A 165 -2.23 -11.21 -26.33
CA GLU A 165 -2.39 -10.29 -25.20
C GLU A 165 -1.56 -10.82 -24.04
N PRO A 166 -0.36 -10.24 -23.78
CA PRO A 166 0.56 -10.72 -22.76
C PRO A 166 0.06 -10.47 -21.32
N GLN A 167 -1.09 -9.83 -21.15
CA GLN A 167 -1.74 -9.61 -19.85
C GLN A 167 -1.95 -10.95 -19.15
N ALA A 168 -1.61 -11.01 -17.86
CA ALA A 168 -1.82 -12.18 -17.04
C ALA A 168 -3.30 -12.59 -17.07
N ASN A 169 -3.54 -13.90 -17.11
CA ASN A 169 -4.87 -14.46 -16.89
C ASN A 169 -5.44 -13.91 -15.56
N PRO A 170 -6.75 -13.57 -15.46
CA PRO A 170 -7.33 -12.95 -14.27
C PRO A 170 -7.16 -13.74 -12.97
N LEU A 171 -6.97 -15.07 -13.07
CA LEU A 171 -6.71 -15.93 -11.90
C LEU A 171 -5.26 -15.86 -11.41
N LEU A 172 -4.34 -15.33 -12.22
CA LEU A 172 -2.93 -15.16 -11.90
C LEU A 172 -2.71 -13.72 -11.44
N ARG A 173 -2.70 -13.52 -10.13
CA ARG A 173 -2.55 -12.21 -9.52
C ARG A 173 -1.83 -12.27 -8.18
N VAL A 174 -1.27 -11.13 -7.80
CA VAL A 174 -0.82 -10.85 -6.43
C VAL A 174 -1.95 -10.10 -5.71
N PRO A 175 -2.15 -10.26 -4.39
CA PRO A 175 -1.65 -11.37 -3.59
C PRO A 175 -2.19 -12.71 -4.09
N SER A 176 -1.65 -13.80 -3.56
CA SER A 176 -2.21 -15.13 -3.81
C SER A 176 -3.67 -15.17 -3.30
N PRO A 177 -4.57 -15.96 -3.92
CA PRO A 177 -6.00 -15.89 -3.65
C PRO A 177 -6.32 -16.22 -2.18
N THR A 178 -7.30 -15.55 -1.59
CA THR A 178 -7.83 -15.98 -0.30
C THR A 178 -8.41 -17.39 -0.45
N ILE A 179 -8.02 -18.32 0.43
CA ILE A 179 -8.61 -19.66 0.50
C ILE A 179 -9.63 -19.66 1.62
N ARG A 180 -10.84 -20.14 1.36
CA ARG A 180 -11.93 -20.23 2.35
C ARG A 180 -12.48 -21.65 2.43
N VAL A 181 -12.56 -22.17 3.64
CA VAL A 181 -13.09 -23.49 3.97
C VAL A 181 -13.97 -23.37 5.21
N GLU A 182 -14.72 -24.41 5.54
CA GLU A 182 -15.51 -24.42 6.76
C GLU A 182 -14.79 -25.14 7.91
N GLU A 183 -15.08 -24.73 9.15
CA GLU A 183 -14.71 -25.44 10.36
C GLU A 183 -15.25 -26.88 10.32
N GLY A 184 -14.37 -27.87 10.46
CA GLY A 184 -14.74 -29.28 10.43
C GLY A 184 -14.55 -29.95 9.07
N ASP A 185 -14.36 -29.21 7.99
CA ASP A 185 -14.09 -29.77 6.65
C ASP A 185 -12.78 -30.56 6.62
N THR A 186 -12.75 -31.65 5.86
CA THR A 186 -11.49 -32.30 5.48
C THR A 186 -11.04 -31.74 4.14
N VAL A 187 -9.90 -31.04 4.16
CA VAL A 187 -9.39 -30.31 3.01
C VAL A 187 -8.06 -30.90 2.54
N TRP A 188 -7.98 -31.24 1.26
CA TRP A 188 -6.76 -31.63 0.57
C TRP A 188 -6.28 -30.47 -0.30
N LEU A 189 -5.24 -29.76 0.15
CA LEU A 189 -4.59 -28.71 -0.63
C LEU A 189 -3.48 -29.36 -1.47
N VAL A 190 -3.68 -29.47 -2.78
CA VAL A 190 -2.66 -29.97 -3.72
C VAL A 190 -1.95 -28.78 -4.32
N VAL A 191 -0.65 -28.65 -4.04
CA VAL A 191 0.18 -27.57 -4.55
C VAL A 191 1.14 -28.13 -5.58
N GLU A 192 1.02 -27.65 -6.82
CA GLU A 192 1.86 -28.01 -7.96
C GLU A 192 2.88 -26.90 -8.22
N ASN A 193 4.17 -27.24 -8.23
CA ASN A 193 5.20 -26.26 -8.47
C ASN A 193 5.53 -26.16 -9.96
N THR A 194 4.84 -25.25 -10.66
CA THR A 194 5.15 -24.93 -12.06
C THR A 194 6.29 -23.90 -12.21
N HIS A 195 6.75 -23.35 -11.09
CA HIS A 195 7.86 -22.40 -11.03
C HIS A 195 9.22 -23.14 -11.03
N HIS A 196 10.29 -22.40 -11.33
CA HIS A 196 11.63 -22.95 -11.53
C HIS A 196 12.50 -22.99 -10.25
N MET A 197 11.96 -22.55 -9.11
CA MET A 197 12.58 -22.61 -7.78
C MET A 197 11.84 -23.59 -6.86
N PRO A 198 12.48 -24.15 -5.81
CA PRO A 198 11.77 -24.92 -4.80
C PRO A 198 10.86 -24.02 -3.94
N HIS A 199 9.69 -24.54 -3.57
CA HIS A 199 8.72 -23.82 -2.75
C HIS A 199 8.05 -24.75 -1.74
N SER A 200 7.17 -24.20 -0.90
CA SER A 200 6.33 -24.94 0.04
C SER A 200 5.10 -24.11 0.37
N LEU A 201 4.13 -24.66 1.11
CA LEU A 201 2.96 -23.95 1.59
C LEU A 201 2.80 -24.20 3.09
N HIS A 202 3.15 -23.22 3.91
CA HIS A 202 2.88 -23.22 5.34
C HIS A 202 1.53 -22.56 5.63
N LEU A 203 0.74 -23.17 6.51
CA LEU A 203 -0.58 -22.68 6.89
C LEU A 203 -0.50 -21.98 8.25
N HIS A 204 -0.19 -20.69 8.23
CA HIS A 204 0.09 -19.93 9.43
C HIS A 204 -1.16 -19.70 10.29
N GLY A 205 -1.17 -20.33 11.46
CA GLY A 205 -2.24 -20.22 12.45
C GLY A 205 -3.44 -21.13 12.17
N VAL A 206 -3.48 -21.79 11.01
CA VAL A 206 -4.50 -22.80 10.70
C VAL A 206 -4.19 -24.06 11.49
N ASP A 207 -5.23 -24.63 12.08
CA ASP A 207 -5.11 -25.88 12.80
C ASP A 207 -4.95 -27.08 11.85
N HIS A 208 -3.80 -27.74 11.92
CA HIS A 208 -3.50 -28.95 11.17
C HIS A 208 -2.56 -29.88 11.96
N PRO A 209 -2.58 -31.20 11.69
CA PRO A 209 -1.61 -32.09 12.29
C PRO A 209 -0.22 -31.83 11.71
N TYR A 210 0.84 -32.11 12.50
CA TYR A 210 2.23 -32.00 12.05
C TYR A 210 2.59 -33.03 10.97
N MET A 211 1.97 -34.22 11.05
CA MET A 211 2.07 -35.29 10.06
C MET A 211 0.68 -35.62 9.52
N ASP A 212 0.61 -36.00 8.25
CA ASP A 212 -0.58 -36.58 7.66
C ASP A 212 -0.83 -38.01 8.16
N HIS A 213 -1.92 -38.63 7.70
CA HIS A 213 -2.28 -40.00 8.09
C HIS A 213 -1.28 -41.07 7.60
N SER A 214 -0.40 -40.73 6.65
CA SER A 214 0.63 -41.63 6.10
C SER A 214 1.94 -41.55 6.89
N GLY A 215 2.06 -40.57 7.80
CA GLY A 215 3.30 -40.28 8.53
C GLY A 215 4.24 -39.32 7.81
N SER A 216 3.79 -38.69 6.71
CA SER A 216 4.52 -37.64 6.00
C SER A 216 4.28 -36.28 6.67
N GLY A 217 5.20 -35.34 6.54
CA GLY A 217 5.02 -33.99 7.11
C GLY A 217 3.84 -33.24 6.46
N ASN A 218 3.29 -32.27 7.18
CA ASN A 218 2.09 -31.54 6.77
C ASN A 218 2.11 -30.04 7.13
N ASP A 219 3.20 -29.55 7.72
CA ASP A 219 3.35 -28.17 8.19
C ASP A 219 3.89 -27.20 7.11
N GLY A 220 4.41 -27.73 6.00
CA GLY A 220 4.92 -26.87 4.91
C GLY A 220 6.28 -26.22 5.17
N VAL A 221 6.94 -26.59 6.25
CA VAL A 221 8.28 -26.13 6.60
C VAL A 221 9.30 -27.17 6.14
N GLY A 222 10.15 -26.81 5.18
CA GLY A 222 11.13 -27.74 4.59
C GLY A 222 12.06 -28.39 5.61
N GLN A 223 12.54 -27.62 6.57
CA GLN A 223 13.57 -28.03 7.52
C GLN A 223 13.06 -28.99 8.59
N THR A 224 11.77 -28.96 8.91
CA THR A 224 11.17 -29.78 9.99
C THR A 224 10.24 -30.85 9.41
N SER A 225 9.38 -30.48 8.47
CA SER A 225 8.35 -31.35 7.89
C SER A 225 8.73 -31.97 6.54
N ALA A 226 9.87 -31.60 5.93
CA ALA A 226 10.32 -32.10 4.62
C ALA A 226 9.27 -31.90 3.50
N MET A 227 8.69 -30.70 3.46
CA MET A 227 7.60 -30.31 2.56
C MET A 227 8.02 -29.35 1.45
N ASP A 228 9.31 -29.29 1.13
CA ASP A 228 9.77 -28.62 -0.08
C ASP A 228 9.19 -29.34 -1.31
N ILE A 229 8.74 -28.54 -2.27
CA ILE A 229 8.14 -28.92 -3.55
C ILE A 229 9.13 -28.51 -4.63
N MET A 230 9.81 -29.48 -5.24
CA MET A 230 10.77 -29.17 -6.30
C MET A 230 10.03 -28.74 -7.59
N PRO A 231 10.70 -28.03 -8.51
CA PRO A 231 10.13 -27.70 -9.82
C PRO A 231 9.59 -28.94 -10.53
N GLY A 232 8.33 -28.86 -10.99
CA GLY A 232 7.61 -29.96 -11.64
C GLY A 232 7.03 -31.02 -10.71
N GLU A 233 7.21 -30.89 -9.39
CA GLU A 233 6.62 -31.78 -8.39
C GLU A 233 5.33 -31.20 -7.79
N SER A 234 4.61 -32.05 -7.05
CA SER A 234 3.41 -31.66 -6.31
C SER A 234 3.45 -32.22 -4.88
N LYS A 235 2.93 -31.47 -3.92
CA LYS A 235 2.67 -31.94 -2.55
C LYS A 235 1.21 -31.76 -2.18
N THR A 236 0.68 -32.63 -1.33
CA THR A 236 -0.67 -32.53 -0.79
C THR A 236 -0.60 -32.27 0.71
N TYR A 237 -1.32 -31.26 1.18
CA TYR A 237 -1.51 -30.94 2.59
C TYR A 237 -2.93 -31.35 2.97
N VAL A 238 -3.08 -32.08 4.07
CA VAL A 238 -4.38 -32.58 4.53
C VAL A 238 -4.71 -31.96 5.87
N ILE A 239 -5.78 -31.17 5.92
CA ILE A 239 -6.17 -30.43 7.12
C ILE A 239 -7.62 -30.70 7.49
N LYS A 240 -7.92 -30.51 8.77
CA LYS A 240 -9.28 -30.52 9.31
C LYS A 240 -9.40 -29.42 10.36
N PRO A 241 -9.58 -28.15 9.95
CA PRO A 241 -9.52 -27.02 10.88
C PRO A 241 -10.63 -27.13 11.92
N ARG A 242 -10.29 -27.08 13.20
CA ARG A 242 -11.26 -27.19 14.31
C ARG A 242 -11.70 -25.85 14.88
N GLN A 243 -11.25 -24.74 14.31
CA GLN A 243 -11.54 -23.39 14.81
C GLN A 243 -11.72 -22.45 13.62
N ALA A 244 -12.85 -21.74 13.60
CA ALA A 244 -13.08 -20.63 12.69
C ALA A 244 -12.13 -19.45 12.96
N GLY A 245 -11.80 -18.69 11.92
CA GLY A 245 -10.95 -17.51 12.05
C GLY A 245 -10.28 -17.06 10.75
N THR A 246 -9.64 -15.89 10.83
CA THR A 246 -8.81 -15.29 9.78
C THR A 246 -7.33 -15.63 10.00
N PHE A 247 -6.83 -16.53 9.18
CA PHE A 247 -5.44 -16.99 9.15
C PHE A 247 -4.77 -16.54 7.85
N TYR A 248 -3.54 -16.99 7.61
CA TYR A 248 -2.90 -16.79 6.31
C TYR A 248 -2.01 -17.98 5.97
N TYR A 249 -1.59 -18.06 4.71
CA TYR A 249 -0.67 -19.08 4.24
C TYR A 249 0.47 -18.43 3.47
N HIS A 250 1.63 -19.06 3.45
CA HIS A 250 2.79 -18.52 2.73
C HIS A 250 3.85 -19.58 2.44
N CYS A 251 4.81 -19.23 1.57
CA CYS A 251 5.97 -20.08 1.33
C CYS A 251 6.92 -20.09 2.53
N HIS A 252 7.49 -21.26 2.83
CA HIS A 252 8.47 -21.43 3.90
C HIS A 252 9.84 -21.96 3.42
N VAL A 253 10.02 -22.05 2.10
CA VAL A 253 11.36 -22.05 1.49
C VAL A 253 11.86 -20.62 1.52
N GLN A 254 13.00 -20.37 2.15
CA GLN A 254 13.64 -19.05 2.24
C GLN A 254 12.64 -17.91 2.53
N PRO A 255 11.91 -17.96 3.66
CA PRO A 255 10.77 -17.08 3.90
C PRO A 255 11.14 -15.59 3.91
N HIS A 256 12.38 -15.24 4.22
CA HIS A 256 12.89 -13.87 4.15
C HIS A 256 12.91 -13.28 2.73
N THR A 257 12.81 -14.12 1.69
CA THR A 257 12.82 -13.72 0.28
C THR A 257 11.50 -14.07 -0.40
N HIS A 258 11.01 -15.30 -0.20
CA HIS A 258 9.85 -15.81 -0.92
C HIS A 258 8.52 -15.16 -0.47
N ILE A 259 8.39 -14.78 0.80
CA ILE A 259 7.19 -14.07 1.28
C ILE A 259 7.13 -12.65 0.68
N PRO A 260 8.21 -11.82 0.74
CA PRO A 260 8.25 -10.54 0.05
C PRO A 260 8.00 -10.65 -1.46
N MET A 261 8.50 -11.69 -2.12
CA MET A 261 8.25 -11.96 -3.55
C MET A 261 6.78 -12.20 -3.92
N GLY A 262 5.87 -12.39 -2.95
CA GLY A 262 4.42 -12.51 -3.20
C GLY A 262 3.78 -13.83 -2.81
N LEU A 263 4.54 -14.81 -2.34
CA LEU A 263 4.02 -16.14 -1.97
C LEU A 263 3.35 -16.11 -0.60
N GLN A 264 2.26 -15.37 -0.51
CA GLN A 264 1.40 -15.23 0.65
C GLN A 264 -0.05 -14.96 0.23
N GLY A 265 -1.01 -15.44 1.02
CA GLY A 265 -2.44 -15.19 0.85
C GLY A 265 -3.21 -15.44 2.14
N LEU A 266 -4.44 -14.92 2.24
CA LEU A 266 -5.34 -15.16 3.37
C LEU A 266 -5.85 -16.60 3.38
N PHE A 267 -6.00 -17.18 4.57
CA PHE A 267 -6.66 -18.48 4.77
C PHE A 267 -7.78 -18.30 5.77
N ILE A 268 -9.02 -18.47 5.36
CA ILE A 268 -10.18 -18.24 6.21
C ILE A 268 -10.89 -19.55 6.51
N VAL A 269 -11.14 -19.80 7.79
CA VAL A 269 -12.03 -20.86 8.24
C VAL A 269 -13.32 -20.20 8.68
N GLU A 270 -14.40 -20.49 7.98
CA GLU A 270 -15.74 -20.01 8.33
C GLU A 270 -16.35 -20.85 9.46
N GLU A 271 -17.22 -20.24 10.26
CA GLU A 271 -17.98 -20.97 11.28
C GLU A 271 -18.94 -21.95 10.61
N ASN A 272 -19.01 -23.19 11.10
CA ASN A 272 -19.97 -24.16 10.59
C ASN A 272 -21.42 -23.70 10.78
N ARG A 273 -22.19 -23.77 9.69
CA ARG A 273 -23.63 -23.48 9.65
C ARG A 273 -24.31 -24.38 8.63
N PRO A 274 -25.58 -24.77 8.83
CA PRO A 274 -26.29 -25.57 7.84
C PRO A 274 -26.38 -24.91 6.46
N ASN A 275 -26.04 -25.68 5.41
CA ASN A 275 -26.09 -25.29 4.00
C ASN A 275 -25.15 -24.12 3.67
N ASN A 276 -23.97 -24.08 4.28
CA ASN A 276 -23.01 -22.99 4.16
C ASN A 276 -21.96 -23.26 3.07
N TRP A 277 -22.43 -23.29 1.82
CA TRP A 277 -21.55 -23.43 0.65
C TRP A 277 -20.59 -22.23 0.52
N VAL A 278 -19.39 -22.32 1.07
CA VAL A 278 -18.42 -21.20 1.08
C VAL A 278 -17.80 -20.93 -0.30
N GLN A 279 -17.56 -19.65 -0.60
CA GLN A 279 -16.77 -19.21 -1.76
C GLN A 279 -15.29 -19.53 -1.53
N THR A 280 -14.82 -20.68 -2.02
CA THR A 280 -13.49 -21.22 -1.65
C THR A 280 -12.30 -20.37 -2.10
N PHE A 281 -12.40 -19.64 -3.20
CA PHE A 281 -11.41 -18.64 -3.57
C PHE A 281 -12.02 -17.25 -3.61
N ASN A 282 -11.26 -16.27 -3.14
CA ASN A 282 -11.47 -14.87 -3.47
C ASN A 282 -10.22 -14.35 -4.18
N VAL A 283 -10.31 -14.23 -5.50
CA VAL A 283 -9.16 -13.94 -6.37
C VAL A 283 -9.06 -12.43 -6.56
N GLY A 284 -8.58 -11.78 -5.49
CA GLY A 284 -8.45 -10.32 -5.35
C GLY A 284 -9.77 -9.56 -5.35
N ASN A 285 -9.75 -8.26 -5.69
CA ASN A 285 -10.86 -7.29 -5.59
C ASN A 285 -11.50 -7.13 -4.18
N GLY A 286 -11.11 -7.96 -3.22
CA GLY A 286 -11.48 -7.87 -1.81
C GLY A 286 -12.91 -8.31 -1.49
N GLN A 287 -13.93 -7.87 -2.24
CA GLN A 287 -15.32 -8.17 -1.91
C GLN A 287 -15.64 -9.67 -2.04
N VAL A 288 -16.07 -10.30 -0.95
CA VAL A 288 -16.63 -11.65 -1.00
C VAL A 288 -18.09 -11.54 -1.46
N ARG A 289 -18.39 -11.99 -2.69
CA ARG A 289 -19.73 -11.82 -3.30
C ARG A 289 -20.70 -12.96 -2.99
N HIS A 290 -20.21 -14.04 -2.39
CA HIS A 290 -21.03 -15.04 -1.72
C HIS A 290 -20.52 -15.27 -0.29
N PRO A 291 -20.77 -14.32 0.64
CA PRO A 291 -20.34 -14.47 2.03
C PRO A 291 -20.99 -15.69 2.68
N SER A 292 -20.31 -16.28 3.66
CA SER A 292 -20.84 -17.41 4.43
C SER A 292 -22.15 -17.07 5.15
N VAL A 293 -22.94 -18.09 5.46
CA VAL A 293 -24.16 -17.95 6.25
C VAL A 293 -23.86 -17.26 7.58
N ALA A 294 -22.79 -17.64 8.27
CA ALA A 294 -22.38 -17.05 9.53
C ALA A 294 -22.05 -15.53 9.41
N VAL A 295 -21.44 -15.12 8.30
CA VAL A 295 -21.18 -13.69 8.03
C VAL A 295 -22.48 -12.95 7.74
N GLN A 296 -23.37 -13.52 6.93
CA GLN A 296 -24.67 -12.92 6.55
C GLN A 296 -25.61 -12.73 7.75
N GLU A 297 -25.46 -13.51 8.83
CA GLU A 297 -26.20 -13.31 10.08
C GLU A 297 -25.93 -11.93 10.73
N LYS A 298 -24.76 -11.34 10.49
CA LYS A 298 -24.28 -10.14 11.21
C LYS A 298 -23.92 -8.96 10.29
N TYR A 299 -23.49 -9.24 9.06
CA TYR A 299 -22.91 -8.25 8.16
C TYR A 299 -23.60 -8.27 6.80
N ALA A 300 -23.78 -7.09 6.20
CA ALA A 300 -24.33 -6.97 4.86
C ALA A 300 -23.31 -7.44 3.79
N ARG A 301 -22.02 -7.17 4.04
CA ARG A 301 -20.90 -7.47 3.14
C ARG A 301 -19.63 -7.82 3.92
N GLU A 302 -18.72 -8.47 3.21
CA GLU A 302 -17.41 -8.87 3.69
C GLU A 302 -16.33 -8.55 2.65
N TYR A 303 -15.18 -8.09 3.13
CA TYR A 303 -14.02 -7.78 2.31
C TYR A 303 -12.75 -8.41 2.88
N ASP A 304 -12.01 -9.09 2.02
CA ASP A 304 -10.63 -9.52 2.27
C ASP A 304 -9.67 -8.38 1.91
N MET A 305 -8.83 -8.00 2.86
CA MET A 305 -7.95 -6.83 2.77
C MET A 305 -6.52 -7.26 3.03
N HIS A 306 -5.80 -7.60 1.96
CA HIS A 306 -4.41 -8.03 2.04
C HIS A 306 -3.49 -6.89 1.64
N TYR A 307 -2.84 -6.34 2.66
CA TYR A 307 -1.81 -5.32 2.54
C TYR A 307 -0.46 -5.97 2.27
N GLN A 308 0.26 -5.52 1.26
CA GLN A 308 1.55 -6.09 0.89
C GLN A 308 2.51 -4.99 0.43
N SER A 309 3.79 -5.13 0.75
CA SER A 309 4.85 -4.31 0.19
C SER A 309 5.86 -5.13 -0.60
N ALA A 310 6.63 -4.44 -1.43
CA ALA A 310 7.70 -5.01 -2.24
C ALA A 310 8.88 -4.05 -2.34
N ASP A 311 10.08 -4.59 -2.13
CA ASP A 311 11.35 -3.95 -2.45
C ASP A 311 11.60 -4.02 -3.95
N LYS A 312 11.94 -2.90 -4.58
CA LYS A 312 12.19 -2.89 -6.02
C LYS A 312 13.41 -3.71 -6.41
N GLU A 313 14.47 -3.71 -5.60
CA GLU A 313 15.70 -4.43 -5.95
C GLU A 313 15.42 -5.93 -6.07
N LEU A 314 14.80 -6.53 -5.06
CA LEU A 314 14.44 -7.94 -5.05
C LEU A 314 13.56 -8.34 -6.25
N HIS A 315 12.57 -7.51 -6.58
CA HIS A 315 11.61 -7.82 -7.65
C HIS A 315 12.20 -7.64 -9.05
N GLU A 316 13.17 -6.73 -9.24
CA GLU A 316 13.93 -6.62 -10.50
C GLU A 316 15.02 -7.70 -10.62
N LEU A 317 15.58 -8.15 -9.49
CA LEU A 317 16.54 -9.24 -9.44
C LEU A 317 15.91 -10.56 -9.92
N ALA A 318 14.66 -10.84 -9.52
CA ALA A 318 13.93 -12.05 -9.92
C ALA A 318 13.80 -12.22 -11.45
N ARG A 319 13.71 -11.12 -12.22
CA ARG A 319 13.67 -11.15 -13.69
C ARG A 319 15.03 -10.96 -14.38
N SER A 320 16.10 -10.80 -13.61
CA SER A 320 17.41 -10.41 -14.14
C SER A 320 18.17 -11.56 -14.83
N ALA A 321 17.71 -12.81 -14.67
CA ALA A 321 18.30 -13.98 -15.30
C ALA A 321 17.25 -15.09 -15.42
N ASN A 322 17.39 -15.95 -16.43
CA ASN A 322 16.52 -17.13 -16.63
C ASN A 322 17.18 -18.44 -16.15
N ASP A 323 18.45 -18.40 -15.74
CA ASP A 323 19.14 -19.55 -15.14
C ASP A 323 18.88 -19.56 -13.63
N PRO A 324 18.17 -20.57 -13.09
CA PRO A 324 17.86 -20.65 -11.66
C PRO A 324 19.09 -20.62 -10.77
N ARG A 325 20.27 -21.04 -11.26
CA ARG A 325 21.52 -21.00 -10.48
C ARG A 325 22.02 -19.58 -10.29
N LEU A 326 21.88 -18.73 -11.31
CA LEU A 326 22.24 -17.32 -11.23
C LEU A 326 21.27 -16.57 -10.33
N LEU A 327 19.97 -16.84 -10.45
CA LEU A 327 18.97 -16.28 -9.54
C LEU A 327 19.23 -16.73 -8.10
N ALA A 328 19.50 -18.02 -7.85
CA ALA A 328 19.81 -18.51 -6.52
C ALA A 328 21.09 -17.88 -5.93
N GLN A 329 22.13 -17.66 -6.74
CA GLN A 329 23.31 -16.91 -6.31
C GLN A 329 22.92 -15.49 -5.89
N LYS A 330 22.19 -14.77 -6.74
CA LYS A 330 21.80 -13.38 -6.47
C LYS A 330 20.92 -13.27 -5.22
N LEU A 331 19.88 -14.09 -5.11
CA LEU A 331 18.95 -14.09 -3.98
C LEU A 331 19.59 -14.51 -2.65
N ASN A 332 20.56 -15.43 -2.68
CA ASN A 332 21.09 -16.05 -1.45
C ASN A 332 22.44 -15.50 -1.00
N MET A 333 23.17 -14.84 -1.90
CA MET A 333 24.55 -14.40 -1.65
C MET A 333 24.78 -12.92 -1.90
N GLU A 334 23.97 -12.27 -2.75
CA GLU A 334 24.19 -10.89 -3.18
C GLU A 334 23.13 -9.93 -2.61
N TYR A 335 21.87 -10.34 -2.60
CA TYR A 335 20.77 -9.58 -2.00
C TYR A 335 20.85 -9.63 -0.47
N ASP A 336 20.96 -8.47 0.15
CA ASP A 336 20.96 -8.31 1.61
C ASP A 336 19.62 -7.75 2.07
N VAL A 337 18.74 -8.64 2.54
CA VAL A 337 17.43 -8.27 3.06
C VAL A 337 17.50 -7.30 4.26
N THR A 338 18.63 -7.21 4.96
CA THR A 338 18.76 -6.30 6.12
C THR A 338 18.95 -4.84 5.73
N GLU A 339 19.30 -4.59 4.46
CA GLU A 339 19.43 -3.24 3.88
C GLU A 339 18.25 -2.92 2.95
N ALA A 340 17.28 -3.83 2.82
CA ALA A 340 16.13 -3.68 1.93
C ALA A 340 15.20 -2.54 2.38
N THR A 341 14.62 -1.84 1.40
CA THR A 341 13.61 -0.81 1.62
C THR A 341 12.43 -1.02 0.69
N ASP A 342 11.24 -1.21 1.23
CA ASP A 342 10.04 -1.35 0.42
C ASP A 342 9.74 -0.07 -0.39
N ASP A 343 9.55 -0.24 -1.71
CA ASP A 343 9.26 0.84 -2.67
C ASP A 343 7.81 0.83 -3.14
N TYR A 344 7.20 -0.36 -3.21
CA TYR A 344 5.84 -0.56 -3.66
C TYR A 344 4.97 -0.98 -2.49
N PHE A 345 3.80 -0.35 -2.36
CA PHE A 345 2.82 -0.63 -1.31
C PHE A 345 1.47 -0.87 -1.98
N MET A 346 0.81 -1.96 -1.60
CA MET A 346 -0.32 -2.49 -2.34
C MET A 346 -1.42 -2.96 -1.39
N LEU A 347 -2.66 -2.75 -1.81
CA LEU A 347 -3.84 -3.38 -1.24
C LEU A 347 -4.46 -4.30 -2.30
N ASN A 348 -4.60 -5.59 -1.96
CA ASN A 348 -5.10 -6.62 -2.86
C ASN A 348 -4.34 -6.64 -4.21
N GLY A 349 -3.04 -6.35 -4.14
CA GLY A 349 -2.10 -6.42 -5.26
C GLY A 349 -2.08 -5.20 -6.17
N ARG A 350 -2.82 -4.15 -5.82
CA ARG A 350 -2.83 -2.88 -6.54
C ARG A 350 -2.30 -1.77 -5.67
N SER A 351 -1.58 -0.85 -6.28
CA SER A 351 -1.30 0.46 -5.71
C SER A 351 -2.30 1.47 -6.25
N PHE A 352 -2.55 2.54 -5.51
CA PHE A 352 -3.31 3.68 -5.98
C PHE A 352 -2.66 4.21 -7.27
N PRO A 353 -3.45 4.40 -8.34
CA PRO A 353 -4.90 4.59 -8.32
C PRO A 353 -5.70 3.32 -8.65
N TYR A 354 -5.06 2.17 -8.91
CA TYR A 354 -5.77 0.95 -9.31
C TYR A 354 -6.60 0.33 -8.19
N THR A 355 -6.26 0.60 -6.94
CA THR A 355 -7.09 0.28 -5.78
C THR A 355 -8.51 0.84 -5.90
N ILE A 356 -8.73 1.97 -6.60
CA ILE A 356 -10.09 2.50 -6.79
C ILE A 356 -10.88 1.75 -7.86
N ARG A 357 -10.21 0.97 -8.72
CA ARG A 357 -10.88 0.13 -9.72
C ARG A 357 -11.52 -1.08 -9.07
N GLU A 358 -10.88 -1.63 -8.04
CA GLU A 358 -11.25 -2.95 -7.55
C GLU A 358 -11.12 -3.20 -6.04
N SER A 359 -10.56 -2.30 -5.22
CA SER A 359 -10.35 -2.53 -3.78
C SER A 359 -11.15 -1.56 -2.88
N LEU A 360 -12.29 -1.05 -3.34
CA LEU A 360 -13.15 -0.14 -2.56
C LEU A 360 -14.04 -0.91 -1.58
N VAL A 361 -14.31 -0.31 -0.42
CA VAL A 361 -15.31 -0.80 0.54
C VAL A 361 -16.62 -0.06 0.32
N GLU A 362 -17.67 -0.77 -0.10
CA GLU A 362 -18.99 -0.18 -0.33
C GLU A 362 -19.85 -0.22 0.94
N MET A 363 -20.31 0.94 1.38
CA MET A 363 -21.16 1.10 2.57
C MET A 363 -22.57 1.62 2.22
N GLN A 364 -23.52 1.32 3.10
CA GLN A 364 -24.83 2.00 3.17
C GLN A 364 -25.09 2.45 4.61
N PRO A 365 -25.98 3.44 4.83
CA PRO A 365 -26.38 3.88 6.16
C PRO A 365 -26.94 2.74 7.01
N ASN A 366 -26.51 2.68 8.27
CA ASN A 366 -26.98 1.72 9.28
C ASN A 366 -26.71 0.24 8.93
N GLU A 367 -25.82 -0.04 7.97
CA GLU A 367 -25.35 -1.39 7.68
C GLU A 367 -23.99 -1.64 8.33
N LYS A 368 -23.71 -2.92 8.61
CA LYS A 368 -22.42 -3.38 9.10
C LYS A 368 -21.66 -4.13 8.02
N VAL A 369 -20.37 -3.87 7.93
CA VAL A 369 -19.46 -4.52 6.98
C VAL A 369 -18.27 -5.11 7.74
N LYS A 370 -17.89 -6.34 7.36
CA LYS A 370 -16.73 -7.03 7.90
C LYS A 370 -15.50 -6.82 7.01
N LEU A 371 -14.39 -6.41 7.58
CA LEU A 371 -13.08 -6.35 6.92
C LEU A 371 -12.15 -7.38 7.56
N ARG A 372 -11.56 -8.26 6.75
CA ARG A 372 -10.51 -9.20 7.18
C ARG A 372 -9.17 -8.69 6.70
N VAL A 373 -8.42 -8.10 7.62
CA VAL A 373 -7.17 -7.42 7.30
C VAL A 373 -5.99 -8.34 7.59
N LEU A 374 -5.09 -8.50 6.63
CA LEU A 374 -3.78 -9.12 6.80
C LEU A 374 -2.69 -8.08 6.55
N ASN A 375 -1.80 -7.92 7.51
CA ASN A 375 -0.53 -7.22 7.26
C ASN A 375 0.48 -8.20 6.65
N GLY A 376 0.56 -8.21 5.33
CA GLY A 376 1.57 -8.90 4.53
C GLY A 376 2.77 -8.03 4.15
N HIS A 377 2.89 -6.82 4.70
CA HIS A 377 4.11 -6.02 4.58
C HIS A 377 5.28 -6.67 5.31
N THR A 378 6.49 -6.24 4.98
CA THR A 378 7.69 -6.58 5.75
C THR A 378 7.81 -5.74 7.04
N GLU A 379 7.04 -4.65 7.14
CA GLU A 379 7.02 -3.72 8.26
C GLU A 379 5.63 -3.58 8.91
N ALA A 380 5.55 -2.76 9.97
CA ALA A 380 4.28 -2.49 10.63
C ALA A 380 3.36 -1.63 9.76
N LEU A 381 2.08 -1.99 9.73
CA LEU A 381 0.98 -1.29 9.07
C LEU A 381 0.24 -0.45 10.11
N GLY A 382 -0.04 0.82 9.82
CA GLY A 382 -0.92 1.69 10.60
C GLY A 382 -2.23 1.97 9.88
N LEU A 383 -3.13 0.99 9.79
CA LEU A 383 -4.36 1.13 9.01
C LEU A 383 -5.29 2.20 9.60
N HIS A 384 -5.45 3.30 8.87
CA HIS A 384 -6.35 4.40 9.21
C HIS A 384 -7.57 4.41 8.29
N VAL A 385 -8.77 4.50 8.87
CA VAL A 385 -10.03 4.71 8.14
C VAL A 385 -10.60 6.07 8.50
N HIS A 386 -10.73 6.96 7.52
CA HIS A 386 -11.38 8.26 7.71
C HIS A 386 -12.88 8.05 7.92
N GLY A 387 -13.54 8.99 8.61
CA GLY A 387 -15.00 8.95 8.78
C GLY A 387 -15.55 7.84 9.70
N HIS A 388 -14.71 6.87 10.06
CA HIS A 388 -15.10 5.69 10.82
C HIS A 388 -14.05 5.32 11.87
N ARG A 389 -14.49 4.71 12.97
CA ARG A 389 -13.62 4.04 13.94
C ARG A 389 -13.97 2.55 13.97
N PRO A 390 -13.34 1.75 13.08
CA PRO A 390 -13.63 0.32 13.04
C PRO A 390 -13.45 -0.32 14.41
N ARG A 391 -14.33 -1.26 14.74
CA ARG A 391 -14.22 -2.08 15.95
C ARG A 391 -13.43 -3.34 15.62
N VAL A 392 -12.27 -3.52 16.24
CA VAL A 392 -11.58 -4.82 16.18
C VAL A 392 -12.38 -5.86 16.97
N THR A 393 -12.62 -7.01 16.33
CA THR A 393 -13.38 -8.14 16.91
C THR A 393 -12.51 -9.37 17.09
N HIS A 394 -11.61 -9.64 16.15
CA HIS A 394 -10.70 -10.79 16.21
C HIS A 394 -9.25 -10.35 16.11
N TYR A 395 -8.39 -11.05 16.85
CA TYR A 395 -6.93 -10.93 16.77
C TYR A 395 -6.36 -12.26 16.28
N ASP A 396 -5.61 -12.22 15.19
CA ASP A 396 -5.04 -13.41 14.53
C ASP A 396 -6.07 -14.50 14.23
N GLY A 397 -7.31 -14.07 13.96
CA GLY A 397 -8.46 -14.91 13.65
C GLY A 397 -9.31 -15.31 14.86
N ILE A 398 -8.88 -15.02 16.08
CA ILE A 398 -9.55 -15.48 17.30
C ILE A 398 -10.40 -14.37 17.94
N ASP A 399 -11.67 -14.65 18.19
CA ASP A 399 -12.55 -13.83 19.02
C ASP A 399 -12.20 -14.01 20.51
N ASN A 400 -11.68 -12.96 21.14
CA ASN A 400 -11.35 -12.98 22.58
C ASN A 400 -12.51 -12.47 23.47
N GLY A 401 -13.70 -12.30 22.86
CA GLY A 401 -14.93 -11.87 23.50
C GLY A 401 -15.09 -10.35 23.58
N PRO A 402 -16.28 -9.85 23.98
CA PRO A 402 -16.60 -8.41 23.92
C PRO A 402 -15.68 -7.50 24.74
N GLY A 403 -15.00 -8.04 25.76
CA GLY A 403 -14.06 -7.28 26.59
C GLY A 403 -12.75 -6.91 25.87
N SER A 404 -12.41 -7.58 24.76
CA SER A 404 -11.24 -7.26 23.95
C SER A 404 -11.56 -6.35 22.77
N TYR A 405 -12.84 -6.03 22.52
CA TYR A 405 -13.23 -5.22 21.38
C TYR A 405 -12.85 -3.77 21.61
N ILE A 406 -12.09 -3.20 20.67
CA ILE A 406 -11.60 -1.83 20.76
C ILE A 406 -12.00 -1.08 19.49
N MET A 407 -12.61 0.10 19.67
CA MET A 407 -12.86 1.03 18.58
C MET A 407 -11.77 2.08 18.55
N ARG A 408 -11.16 2.25 17.37
CA ARG A 408 -10.13 3.27 17.10
C ARG A 408 -10.12 3.59 15.61
N ASP A 409 -9.57 4.74 15.26
CA ASP A 409 -9.40 5.17 13.88
C ASP A 409 -8.14 4.61 13.21
N VAL A 410 -7.09 4.31 13.99
CA VAL A 410 -5.83 3.72 13.51
C VAL A 410 -5.54 2.38 14.19
N HIS A 411 -5.40 1.32 13.41
CA HIS A 411 -5.02 -0.02 13.88
C HIS A 411 -3.59 -0.35 13.46
N THR A 412 -2.68 -0.41 14.44
CA THR A 412 -1.31 -0.88 14.21
C THR A 412 -1.27 -2.40 14.17
N MET A 413 -0.66 -2.95 13.12
CA MET A 413 -0.46 -4.38 12.91
C MET A 413 1.01 -4.62 12.58
N VAL A 414 1.67 -5.56 13.26
CA VAL A 414 3.01 -6.01 12.84
C VAL A 414 2.91 -7.04 11.71
N PRO A 415 4.00 -7.32 10.96
CA PRO A 415 3.98 -8.32 9.90
C PRO A 415 3.35 -9.64 10.35
N ALA A 416 2.63 -10.28 9.44
CA ALA A 416 1.89 -11.52 9.62
C ALA A 416 0.66 -11.45 10.53
N GLN A 417 0.35 -10.32 11.20
CA GLN A 417 -0.88 -10.22 12.00
C GLN A 417 -2.13 -10.11 11.14
N ARG A 418 -3.24 -10.64 11.67
CA ARG A 418 -4.57 -10.46 11.09
C ARG A 418 -5.51 -9.80 12.07
N LEU A 419 -6.35 -8.88 11.59
CA LEU A 419 -7.43 -8.29 12.37
C LEU A 419 -8.75 -8.42 11.61
N ASP A 420 -9.81 -8.81 12.32
CA ASP A 420 -11.17 -8.66 11.80
C ASP A 420 -11.76 -7.36 12.35
N LEU A 421 -12.06 -6.42 11.46
CA LEU A 421 -12.64 -5.13 11.78
C LEU A 421 -14.11 -5.09 11.37
N GLU A 422 -14.95 -4.59 12.26
CA GLU A 422 -16.35 -4.24 11.96
C GLU A 422 -16.45 -2.75 11.70
N LEU A 423 -16.93 -2.40 10.50
CA LEU A 423 -17.41 -1.06 10.15
C LEU A 423 -18.91 -0.98 10.39
N ASP A 424 -19.35 0.11 11.03
CA ASP A 424 -20.76 0.43 11.26
C ASP A 424 -21.09 1.74 10.52
N GLY A 425 -22.14 1.71 9.69
CA GLY A 425 -22.64 2.86 8.94
C GLY A 425 -23.68 3.69 9.70
N THR A 426 -23.89 3.44 11.00
CA THR A 426 -24.78 4.22 11.85
C THR A 426 -24.11 5.55 12.25
N ASP A 427 -24.59 6.66 11.71
CA ASP A 427 -24.08 7.99 12.04
C ASP A 427 -24.41 8.37 13.49
N ASP A 428 -23.38 8.40 14.34
CA ASP A 428 -23.45 8.83 15.73
C ASP A 428 -22.45 9.95 16.06
N GLY A 429 -21.73 10.44 15.04
CA GLY A 429 -20.68 11.46 15.17
C GLY A 429 -19.44 11.03 15.97
N LEU A 430 -19.35 9.77 16.42
CA LEU A 430 -18.27 9.27 17.27
C LEU A 430 -17.55 8.07 16.65
N HIS A 431 -18.30 7.06 16.22
CA HIS A 431 -17.82 5.84 15.60
C HIS A 431 -18.02 5.86 14.07
N SER A 432 -19.04 6.56 13.59
CA SER A 432 -19.19 6.93 12.17
C SER A 432 -19.65 8.37 12.05
N PHE A 433 -19.13 9.08 11.05
CA PHE A 433 -19.44 10.50 10.79
C PHE A 433 -20.47 10.68 9.66
N GLY A 434 -21.15 9.59 9.27
CA GLY A 434 -22.17 9.58 8.23
C GLY A 434 -21.65 9.30 6.82
N GLU A 435 -22.54 9.50 5.86
CA GLU A 435 -22.33 9.12 4.47
C GLU A 435 -21.28 10.00 3.77
N GLY A 436 -20.46 9.39 2.91
CA GLY A 436 -19.47 10.13 2.13
C GLY A 436 -18.52 9.25 1.33
N VAL A 437 -17.44 9.89 0.87
CA VAL A 437 -16.24 9.23 0.32
C VAL A 437 -15.14 9.40 1.34
N TRP A 438 -14.80 8.33 2.05
CA TRP A 438 -13.84 8.35 3.15
C TRP A 438 -12.57 7.60 2.75
N MET A 439 -11.42 8.24 2.90
CA MET A 439 -10.15 7.59 2.60
C MET A 439 -9.80 6.52 3.64
N MET A 440 -9.17 5.44 3.18
CA MET A 440 -8.60 4.40 4.01
C MET A 440 -7.19 4.12 3.51
N HIS A 441 -6.19 4.21 4.39
CA HIS A 441 -4.80 4.09 3.98
C HIS A 441 -3.91 3.67 5.15
N ASP A 442 -2.73 3.17 4.84
CA ASP A 442 -1.67 3.04 5.83
C ASP A 442 -1.14 4.43 6.23
N HIS A 443 -0.99 4.64 7.54
CA HIS A 443 -0.47 5.86 8.13
C HIS A 443 1.06 5.83 8.34
N VAL A 444 1.76 4.83 7.80
CA VAL A 444 3.21 4.88 7.63
C VAL A 444 3.52 5.66 6.36
N GLU A 445 4.16 6.82 6.44
CA GLU A 445 4.13 7.80 5.35
C GLU A 445 4.76 7.32 4.02
N LYS A 446 5.70 6.36 4.08
CA LYS A 446 6.30 5.77 2.87
C LYS A 446 5.30 4.96 2.04
N SER A 447 4.29 4.36 2.67
CA SER A 447 3.26 3.56 1.99
C SER A 447 2.20 4.40 1.29
N PHE A 448 2.27 5.73 1.43
CA PHE A 448 1.51 6.69 0.64
C PHE A 448 2.18 7.01 -0.72
N THR A 449 3.06 6.12 -1.20
CA THR A 449 3.81 6.29 -2.44
C THR A 449 3.87 5.00 -3.26
N THR A 450 4.21 5.12 -4.54
CA THR A 450 4.58 4.00 -5.40
C THR A 450 5.91 4.33 -6.06
N ASN A 451 6.97 3.63 -5.65
CA ASN A 451 8.36 3.89 -6.03
C ASN A 451 8.74 5.37 -5.77
N GLY A 452 8.38 5.87 -4.59
CA GLY A 452 8.68 7.22 -4.12
C GLY A 452 7.85 8.35 -4.72
N ILE A 453 6.91 8.05 -5.64
CA ILE A 453 5.98 9.03 -6.22
C ILE A 453 4.63 8.94 -5.50
N GLY A 454 4.08 10.08 -5.08
CA GLY A 454 2.80 10.16 -4.36
C GLY A 454 1.86 11.23 -4.93
N GLU A 455 0.55 11.16 -4.64
CA GLU A 455 -0.13 10.14 -3.83
C GLU A 455 -0.17 8.77 -4.53
N GLY A 456 0.17 7.71 -3.80
CA GLY A 456 0.27 6.33 -4.33
C GLY A 456 0.16 5.30 -3.21
N GLY A 457 0.43 4.04 -3.54
CA GLY A 457 0.56 2.97 -2.54
C GLY A 457 -0.76 2.31 -2.15
N ASP A 458 -0.94 1.87 -0.92
CA ASP A 458 -2.09 1.04 -0.50
C ASP A 458 -3.37 1.83 -0.13
N ILE A 459 -3.49 3.05 -0.64
CA ILE A 459 -4.67 3.92 -0.47
C ILE A 459 -5.89 3.27 -1.11
N SER A 460 -6.99 3.23 -0.38
CA SER A 460 -8.33 2.93 -0.90
C SER A 460 -9.38 3.81 -0.22
N LEU A 461 -10.67 3.54 -0.46
CA LEU A 461 -11.77 4.34 0.04
C LEU A 461 -12.90 3.46 0.58
N VAL A 462 -13.52 3.92 1.66
CA VAL A 462 -14.86 3.54 2.09
C VAL A 462 -15.84 4.49 1.42
N VAL A 463 -16.71 3.97 0.55
CA VAL A 463 -17.59 4.79 -0.28
C VAL A 463 -19.04 4.41 -0.04
N TYR A 464 -19.84 5.39 0.34
CA TYR A 464 -21.27 5.20 0.45
C TYR A 464 -21.91 5.13 -0.92
N LYS A 465 -22.90 4.25 -1.05
CA LYS A 465 -23.62 3.94 -2.29
C LYS A 465 -24.00 5.14 -3.15
N ASP A 466 -24.52 6.21 -2.54
CA ASP A 466 -24.99 7.41 -3.23
C ASP A 466 -23.85 8.31 -3.74
N PHE A 467 -22.61 8.03 -3.32
CA PHE A 467 -21.40 8.72 -3.72
C PHE A 467 -20.61 7.97 -4.80
N LEU A 468 -21.11 6.83 -5.29
CA LEU A 468 -20.60 6.18 -6.49
C LEU A 468 -21.39 6.65 -7.72
N ASP A 469 -20.72 6.79 -8.84
CA ASP A 469 -21.37 6.98 -10.13
C ASP A 469 -21.84 5.63 -10.73
N GLU A 470 -22.45 5.69 -11.92
CA GLU A 470 -22.95 4.50 -12.60
C GLU A 470 -21.83 3.53 -13.01
N LYS A 471 -20.58 3.98 -13.13
CA LYS A 471 -19.40 3.16 -13.44
C LYS A 471 -18.70 2.62 -12.19
N GLY A 472 -19.17 2.98 -11.00
CA GLY A 472 -18.53 2.55 -9.75
C GLY A 472 -17.36 3.43 -9.32
N ILE A 473 -17.26 4.63 -9.89
CA ILE A 473 -16.21 5.59 -9.57
C ILE A 473 -16.73 6.52 -8.46
N PRO A 474 -15.94 6.78 -7.42
CA PRO A 474 -16.29 7.75 -6.39
C PRO A 474 -16.47 9.16 -6.98
N LYS A 475 -17.53 9.86 -6.58
CA LYS A 475 -17.81 11.24 -6.99
C LYS A 475 -16.80 12.18 -6.35
N MET A 476 -15.76 12.54 -7.11
CA MET A 476 -14.75 13.50 -6.68
C MET A 476 -15.32 14.93 -6.72
N GLN A 477 -15.32 15.64 -5.60
CA GLN A 477 -15.83 17.01 -5.48
C GLN A 477 -14.92 18.05 -6.19
N GLY A 478 -14.87 18.02 -7.52
CA GLY A 478 -14.08 18.95 -8.33
C GLY A 478 -12.62 18.55 -8.55
N TRP A 479 -12.22 17.37 -8.07
CA TRP A 479 -10.89 16.77 -8.30
C TRP A 479 -10.90 15.83 -9.50
N THR A 480 -9.78 15.77 -10.23
CA THR A 480 -9.61 14.85 -11.36
C THR A 480 -8.62 13.75 -11.02
N LEU A 481 -8.95 12.52 -11.42
CA LEU A 481 -8.07 11.35 -11.29
C LEU A 481 -7.10 11.21 -12.46
N ALA A 482 -7.29 11.96 -13.55
CA ALA A 482 -6.56 11.76 -14.80
C ALA A 482 -5.03 11.74 -14.64
N PRO A 483 -4.38 12.62 -13.84
CA PRO A 483 -2.93 12.56 -13.66
C PRO A 483 -2.41 11.22 -13.14
N TYR A 484 -3.14 10.59 -12.22
CA TYR A 484 -2.73 9.31 -11.63
C TYR A 484 -2.90 8.13 -12.59
N PHE A 485 -3.78 8.24 -13.58
CA PHE A 485 -3.98 7.21 -14.61
C PHE A 485 -3.04 7.39 -15.81
N THR A 486 -1.98 8.19 -15.68
CA THR A 486 -1.00 8.46 -16.73
C THR A 486 0.37 7.88 -16.36
N LYS A 487 0.99 7.12 -17.27
CA LYS A 487 2.29 6.46 -17.03
C LYS A 487 3.42 7.46 -16.75
N GLU A 488 3.40 8.61 -17.40
CA GLU A 488 4.38 9.68 -17.21
C GLU A 488 4.42 10.22 -15.78
N PHE A 489 3.29 10.18 -15.06
CA PHE A 489 3.24 10.58 -13.65
C PHE A 489 4.09 9.65 -12.78
N TRP A 490 3.90 8.33 -12.90
CA TRP A 490 4.66 7.32 -12.14
C TRP A 490 6.14 7.24 -12.54
N GLN A 491 6.50 7.79 -13.69
CA GLN A 491 7.88 7.97 -14.12
C GLN A 491 8.53 9.26 -13.58
N GLY A 492 7.81 10.04 -12.77
CA GLY A 492 8.27 11.33 -12.23
C GLY A 492 8.40 12.43 -13.28
N LYS A 493 7.72 12.31 -14.42
CA LYS A 493 7.81 13.26 -15.54
C LYS A 493 6.71 14.32 -15.56
N TYR A 494 5.70 14.21 -14.69
CA TYR A 494 4.58 15.14 -14.62
C TYR A 494 4.51 15.85 -13.25
N PRO A 495 4.64 17.19 -13.20
CA PRO A 495 4.49 17.95 -11.96
C PRO A 495 3.00 18.10 -11.57
N LEU A 496 2.56 17.35 -10.55
CA LEU A 496 1.15 17.26 -10.13
C LEU A 496 0.49 18.62 -9.85
N TRP A 497 1.21 19.53 -9.20
CA TRP A 497 0.67 20.82 -8.76
C TRP A 497 0.80 21.94 -9.81
N GLN A 498 1.27 21.64 -11.02
CA GLN A 498 1.52 22.69 -12.03
C GLN A 498 0.26 23.48 -12.39
N ASP A 499 -0.93 22.89 -12.29
CA ASP A 499 -2.20 23.53 -12.68
C ASP A 499 -3.04 23.99 -11.47
N TYR A 500 -2.45 24.04 -10.25
CA TYR A 500 -3.13 24.56 -9.05
C TYR A 500 -3.43 26.07 -9.14
N ASP A 501 -2.65 26.79 -9.94
CA ASP A 501 -2.82 28.21 -10.17
C ASP A 501 -2.58 28.56 -11.64
N LYS A 502 -3.02 29.76 -12.06
CA LYS A 502 -2.90 30.20 -13.47
C LYS A 502 -1.46 30.48 -13.92
N TRP A 503 -0.55 30.72 -12.99
CA TRP A 503 0.85 31.12 -13.20
C TRP A 503 1.80 29.92 -13.13
N ARG A 504 1.28 28.74 -12.80
CA ARG A 504 1.97 27.46 -12.67
C ARG A 504 3.17 27.50 -11.75
N SER A 505 3.07 28.14 -10.58
CA SER A 505 4.26 28.30 -9.73
C SER A 505 4.91 27.03 -9.24
N LEU A 506 4.12 25.96 -9.14
CA LEU A 506 4.57 24.65 -8.72
C LEU A 506 4.88 23.73 -9.91
N GLY A 507 4.97 24.29 -11.12
CA GLY A 507 5.44 23.60 -12.33
C GLY A 507 6.95 23.62 -12.49
N LEU A 508 7.46 22.96 -13.55
CA LEU A 508 8.90 22.92 -13.82
C LEU A 508 9.41 24.28 -14.34
N PRO A 509 10.55 24.79 -13.85
CA PRO A 509 11.11 26.04 -14.36
C PRO A 509 11.61 25.89 -15.81
N ASP A 510 11.35 26.89 -16.67
CA ASP A 510 12.00 27.00 -17.98
C ASP A 510 13.46 27.45 -17.78
N ALA A 511 14.36 26.48 -17.60
CA ALA A 511 15.77 26.73 -17.34
C ALA A 511 16.55 27.21 -18.59
N ARG A 512 15.90 27.37 -19.76
CA ARG A 512 16.59 27.81 -20.99
C ARG A 512 17.10 29.24 -20.83
N GLY A 513 18.42 29.38 -20.68
CA GLY A 513 19.09 30.67 -20.54
C GLY A 513 19.09 31.25 -19.12
N TYR A 514 18.52 30.54 -18.14
CA TYR A 514 18.60 30.94 -16.74
C TYR A 514 20.03 30.74 -16.21
N LYS A 515 20.65 31.82 -15.74
CA LYS A 515 21.87 31.76 -14.93
C LYS A 515 21.47 31.97 -13.48
N ALA A 516 21.55 30.92 -12.68
CA ALA A 516 21.37 31.04 -11.24
C ALA A 516 22.32 32.13 -10.71
N PRO A 517 21.86 33.01 -9.81
CA PRO A 517 22.74 33.89 -9.07
C PRO A 517 23.87 33.06 -8.46
N LEU A 518 25.11 33.52 -8.60
CA LEU A 518 26.24 32.87 -7.93
C LEU A 518 25.88 32.71 -6.44
N PRO A 519 26.10 31.53 -5.84
CA PRO A 519 25.87 31.37 -4.42
C PRO A 519 26.59 32.51 -3.70
N SER A 520 25.87 33.18 -2.80
CA SER A 520 26.53 34.13 -1.91
C SER A 520 27.72 33.38 -1.30
N PRO A 521 28.94 33.95 -1.30
CA PRO A 521 30.08 33.29 -0.70
C PRO A 521 29.65 32.80 0.68
N PRO A 522 29.93 31.54 1.04
CA PRO A 522 29.51 31.00 2.32
C PRO A 522 29.87 32.05 3.38
N GLN A 523 28.88 32.51 4.15
CA GLN A 523 29.20 33.25 5.35
C GLN A 523 30.18 32.35 6.08
N MET A 524 31.42 32.82 6.25
CA MET A 524 32.44 32.10 7.02
C MET A 524 31.81 31.80 8.37
N MET A 525 31.27 30.59 8.51
CA MET A 525 31.17 29.93 9.77
C MET A 525 32.62 29.84 10.21
N LEU A 526 32.96 30.63 11.23
CA LEU A 526 34.25 30.54 11.89
C LEU A 526 34.44 29.08 12.27
N GLU A 527 35.29 28.37 11.52
CA GLU A 527 35.73 27.03 11.86
C GLU A 527 36.30 27.08 13.27
N GLY A 528 35.75 26.24 14.15
CA GLY A 528 36.39 25.95 15.43
C GLY A 528 37.79 25.38 15.17
N PRO A 529 38.80 25.64 16.01
CA PRO A 529 40.18 25.34 15.67
C PRO A 529 40.38 23.83 15.55
N SER A 530 40.76 23.36 14.36
CA SER A 530 41.32 22.03 14.14
C SER A 530 42.78 22.01 14.60
N ASP A 531 43.13 21.05 15.44
CA ASP A 531 44.49 20.75 15.88
C ASP A 531 45.42 20.47 14.69
N THR A 532 46.39 21.34 14.43
CA THR A 532 47.69 20.95 13.86
C THR A 532 48.80 21.94 14.21
N ARG A 533 49.97 21.39 14.53
CA ARG A 533 51.13 22.06 15.12
C ARG A 533 51.98 22.85 14.12
N SER A 534 52.57 23.93 14.65
CA SER A 534 53.83 24.61 14.26
C SER A 534 53.76 25.50 13.00
N SER A 535 54.39 26.69 12.91
CA SER A 535 55.42 27.34 13.70
C SER A 535 55.47 28.87 13.42
N ALA A 536 56.09 29.61 14.35
CA ALA A 536 56.66 30.97 14.23
C ALA A 536 55.83 32.22 14.64
N SER A 537 55.95 32.54 15.93
CA SER A 537 56.30 33.84 16.56
C SER A 537 55.66 35.15 16.07
N THR A 538 54.93 35.84 16.96
CA THR A 538 55.15 37.26 17.34
C THR A 538 54.20 37.74 18.47
N THR A 539 54.81 38.10 19.60
CA THR A 539 54.49 39.21 20.55
C THR A 539 53.04 39.60 20.93
N ASN A 540 52.70 39.25 22.18
CA ASN A 540 51.85 39.90 23.21
C ASN A 540 51.01 41.16 22.89
N SER A 541 49.70 41.07 23.15
CA SER A 541 49.00 41.95 24.11
C SER A 541 47.78 41.23 24.72
N GLU A 542 47.86 40.81 25.99
CA GLU A 542 46.73 40.19 26.70
C GLU A 542 45.70 41.24 27.11
N LYS A 543 44.43 41.05 26.72
CA LYS A 543 43.27 41.70 27.36
C LYS A 543 42.85 40.84 28.55
N SER A 544 42.78 41.44 29.74
CA SER A 544 42.48 40.74 30.99
C SER A 544 40.98 40.41 31.09
N PHE A 545 40.66 39.13 30.90
CA PHE A 545 39.34 38.51 31.09
C PHE A 545 38.66 38.87 32.43
N ILE A 546 39.46 39.10 33.47
CA ILE A 546 38.96 39.47 34.80
C ILE A 546 38.37 40.89 34.80
N GLY A 547 38.93 41.80 33.98
CA GLY A 547 38.43 43.17 33.85
C GLY A 547 37.04 43.22 33.21
N ASP A 548 36.84 42.43 32.15
CA ASP A 548 35.56 42.38 31.44
C ASP A 548 34.47 41.72 32.28
N LEU A 549 34.82 40.68 33.05
CA LEU A 549 33.90 40.02 33.98
C LEU A 549 33.46 40.95 35.12
N LEU A 550 34.40 41.68 35.73
CA LEU A 550 34.09 42.66 36.78
C LEU A 550 33.22 43.81 36.26
N SER A 551 33.49 44.28 35.04
CA SER A 551 32.73 45.35 34.40
C SER A 551 31.28 44.94 34.15
N GLY A 552 31.06 43.72 33.65
CA GLY A 552 29.73 43.16 33.43
C GLY A 552 28.94 42.99 34.74
N LEU A 553 29.60 42.55 35.80
CA LEU A 553 28.96 42.32 37.10
C LEU A 553 28.56 43.64 37.78
N VAL A 554 29.40 44.67 37.69
CA VAL A 554 29.08 46.02 38.21
C VAL A 554 27.91 46.65 37.43
N LEU A 555 27.92 46.54 36.09
CA LEU A 555 26.82 47.05 35.26
C LEU A 555 25.50 46.32 35.53
N GLY A 556 25.55 44.99 35.75
CA GLY A 556 24.38 44.20 36.12
C GLY A 556 23.78 44.60 37.47
N ILE A 557 24.63 44.82 38.49
CA ILE A 557 24.19 45.26 39.82
C ILE A 557 23.59 46.67 39.76
N LEU A 558 24.18 47.59 38.99
CA LEU A 558 23.65 48.94 38.82
C LEU A 558 22.30 48.95 38.09
N ALA A 559 22.15 48.13 37.05
CA ALA A 559 20.87 47.97 36.35
C ALA A 559 19.79 47.38 37.28
N TYR A 560 20.14 46.37 38.08
CA TYR A 560 19.23 45.78 39.06
C TYR A 560 18.82 46.79 40.15
N MET A 561 19.76 47.57 40.67
CA MET A 561 19.48 48.62 41.65
C MET A 561 18.57 49.72 41.08
N ALA A 562 18.76 50.10 39.81
CA ALA A 562 17.89 51.06 39.12
C ALA A 562 16.45 50.54 38.95
N ILE A 563 16.28 49.22 38.71
CA ILE A 563 14.96 48.60 38.58
C ILE A 563 14.26 48.47 39.94
N VAL A 564 14.99 48.06 40.99
CA VAL A 564 14.42 47.86 42.33
C VAL A 564 14.07 49.19 42.99
N ARG A 565 14.88 50.24 42.80
CA ARG A 565 14.63 51.59 43.34
C ARG A 565 13.95 52.55 42.36
N ARG A 566 13.29 52.01 41.33
CA ARG A 566 12.64 52.83 40.30
C ARG A 566 11.64 53.83 40.88
N GLU A 567 10.90 53.46 41.93
CA GLU A 567 9.91 54.35 42.55
C GLU A 567 10.55 55.52 43.30
N ASP A 568 11.67 55.29 44.00
CA ASP A 568 12.46 56.34 44.66
C ASP A 568 13.11 57.28 43.63
N ILE A 569 13.59 56.72 42.51
CA ILE A 569 14.19 57.47 41.40
C ILE A 569 13.13 58.35 40.72
N PHE A 570 11.94 57.81 40.46
CA PHE A 570 10.83 58.58 39.89
C PHE A 570 10.28 59.63 40.87
N ALA A 571 10.26 59.35 42.17
CA ALA A 571 9.90 60.32 43.20
C ALA A 571 10.90 61.48 43.28
N LEU A 572 12.21 61.20 43.18
CA LEU A 572 13.26 62.22 43.14
C LEU A 572 13.16 63.08 41.87
N TYR A 573 12.87 62.46 40.72
CA TYR A 573 12.63 63.17 39.46
C TYR A 573 11.39 64.08 39.54
N HIS A 574 10.29 63.61 40.12
CA HIS A 574 9.09 64.44 40.33
C HIS A 574 9.33 65.60 41.31
N LYS A 575 10.22 65.44 42.28
CA LYS A 575 10.61 66.50 43.22
C LYS A 575 11.49 67.58 42.56
N LEU A 576 12.28 67.20 41.55
CA LEU A 576 13.12 68.12 40.76
C LEU A 576 12.34 68.80 39.61
N ALA A 577 11.27 68.20 39.10
CA ALA A 577 10.48 68.72 37.98
C ALA A 577 9.42 69.76 38.37
N LYS A 578 9.10 69.94 39.66
CA LYS A 578 8.22 71.03 40.12
C LYS A 578 9.02 72.30 40.40
N LYS A 579 8.99 73.26 39.45
CA LYS A 579 9.31 74.67 39.74
C LYS A 579 8.21 75.27 40.63
N PRO A 580 8.54 76.08 41.65
CA PRO A 580 7.52 76.86 42.36
C PRO A 580 6.94 77.94 41.43
N ALA A 581 5.67 78.28 41.65
CA ALA A 581 4.96 79.36 40.98
C ALA A 581 5.61 80.73 41.24
#